data_AF-A0A4Y2S405-F1
#
_entry.id   AF-A0A4Y2S405-F1
#
_cell.length_a   1.000
_cell.length_b   1.000
_cell.length_c   1.000
_cell.angle_alpha   90.00
_cell.angle_beta   90.00
_cell.angle_gamma   90.00
#
_symmetry.space_group_name_H-M   'P 1'
#
loop_
_entity.id
_entity.type
_entity.pdbx_description
1 polymer ?
#
loop_
_entity_poly.entity_id
_entity_poly.type
_entity_poly.pdbx_seq_one_letter_code
_entity_poly.pdbx_strand_id
1 'polypeptide(L)'
;MGFVERKLQEAVNKISEWGKKNGFRISSQKTVAIHFCRRRGLHLDPKLLLNDCTIPIVRDAKYLGLIFDSKLTFKPHVNYLKRKCIQSLNIIKMLSGTSHGAETSTLLKVYKTLIRSKLDYGCVVYGSASKSVLKALDTVHHQGLRLSLGAFRTSPIQSVYVLSNEPSLELRRERLTLNTFFKIKSNSSHPMHYKVINPIYGSLFSLRLSFTPTFGFRVGQILRNLNVNDFPILEKVDEFRPWKDIKLNFIDDFEHLPKSTTSTLIYKSIFYDHRHRFSNYEPVFTDGSKSEVHVGTAVAMGNTVVSERLHKFC
;
A
#
# COMPACT_ATOMS: atom_id res chain seq x y z
N MET A 1 28.85 -0.30 26.60
CA MET A 1 27.41 -0.63 26.76
C MET A 1 26.65 0.48 27.48
N GLY A 2 27.15 1.01 28.61
CA GLY A 2 26.41 1.99 29.43
C GLY A 2 25.92 3.25 28.72
N PHE A 3 26.64 3.80 27.73
CA PHE A 3 26.16 4.98 26.99
C PHE A 3 24.87 4.70 26.19
N VAL A 4 24.85 3.60 25.45
CA VAL A 4 23.71 3.22 24.60
C VAL A 4 22.52 2.85 25.47
N GLU A 5 22.75 2.04 26.51
CA GLU A 5 21.72 1.66 27.47
C GLU A 5 21.10 2.90 28.14
N ARG A 6 21.93 3.84 28.63
CA ARG A 6 21.45 5.10 29.20
C ARG A 6 20.61 5.90 28.21
N LYS A 7 21.05 6.04 26.96
CA LYS A 7 20.31 6.79 25.93
C LYS A 7 18.98 6.13 25.57
N LEU A 8 18.95 4.80 25.51
CA LEU A 8 17.71 4.04 25.29
C LEU A 8 16.76 4.18 26.49
N GLN A 9 17.29 4.09 27.72
CA GLN A 9 16.50 4.26 28.93
C GLN A 9 15.92 5.67 29.06
N GLU A 10 16.71 6.71 28.74
CA GLU A 10 16.23 8.10 28.65
C GLU A 10 15.05 8.23 27.67
N ALA A 11 15.13 7.57 26.51
CA ALA A 11 14.05 7.58 25.52
C ALA A 11 12.80 6.83 26.03
N VAL A 12 12.96 5.67 26.66
CA VAL A 12 11.85 4.91 27.27
C VAL A 12 11.16 5.73 28.36
N ASN A 13 11.92 6.41 29.21
CA ASN A 13 11.39 7.28 30.27
C ASN A 13 10.57 8.43 29.68
N LYS A 14 11.10 9.13 28.67
CA LYS A 14 10.39 10.22 27.97
C LYS A 14 9.08 9.75 27.32
N ILE A 15 9.08 8.56 26.72
CA ILE A 15 7.86 7.99 26.13
C ILE A 15 6.83 7.66 27.23
N SER A 16 7.29 7.11 28.37
CA SER A 16 6.42 6.82 29.51
C SER A 16 5.83 8.08 30.14
N GLU A 17 6.64 9.13 30.33
CA GLU A 17 6.19 10.43 30.82
C GLU A 17 5.21 11.10 29.87
N TRP A 18 5.49 11.09 28.56
CA TRP A 18 4.57 11.58 27.55
C TRP A 18 3.24 10.81 27.59
N GLY A 19 3.29 9.48 27.72
CA GLY A 19 2.10 8.65 27.87
C GLY A 19 1.27 9.10 29.08
N LYS A 20 1.89 9.21 30.26
CA LYS A 20 1.22 9.67 31.50
C LYS A 20 0.59 11.05 31.33
N LYS A 21 1.32 12.01 30.74
CA LYS A 21 0.83 13.38 30.50
C LYS A 21 -0.40 13.41 29.60
N ASN A 22 -0.53 12.47 28.66
CA ASN A 22 -1.66 12.37 27.74
C ASN A 22 -2.72 11.33 28.17
N GLY A 23 -2.65 10.81 29.41
CA GLY A 23 -3.63 9.84 29.92
C GLY A 23 -3.45 8.40 29.41
N PHE A 24 -2.32 8.06 28.80
CA PHE A 24 -2.02 6.72 28.32
C PHE A 24 -1.11 5.95 29.30
N ARG A 25 -1.41 4.65 29.47
CA ARG A 25 -0.55 3.71 30.20
C ARG A 25 0.04 2.66 29.26
N ILE A 26 1.36 2.67 29.12
CA ILE A 26 2.09 1.71 28.28
C ILE A 26 2.16 0.36 28.99
N SER A 27 1.75 -0.70 28.30
CA SER A 27 1.78 -2.06 28.83
C SER A 27 3.21 -2.62 28.80
N SER A 28 3.81 -2.83 29.98
CA SER A 28 5.11 -3.50 30.11
C SER A 28 5.08 -4.91 29.54
N GLN A 29 3.99 -5.65 29.74
CA GLN A 29 3.82 -7.03 29.25
C GLN A 29 3.84 -7.15 27.71
N LYS A 30 3.35 -6.12 26.99
CA LYS A 30 3.34 -6.10 25.51
C LYS A 30 4.60 -5.47 24.92
N THR A 31 5.44 -4.85 25.75
CA THR A 31 6.64 -4.13 25.31
C THR A 31 7.81 -5.10 25.25
N VAL A 32 8.47 -5.18 24.11
CA VAL A 32 9.66 -6.00 23.90
C VAL A 32 10.72 -5.18 23.17
N ALA A 33 11.98 -5.53 23.37
CA ALA A 33 13.10 -4.91 22.67
C ALA A 33 13.71 -5.91 21.69
N ILE A 34 14.10 -5.43 20.50
CA ILE A 34 14.89 -6.22 19.54
C ILE A 34 16.18 -5.46 19.27
N HIS A 35 17.30 -6.15 19.44
CA HIS A 35 18.59 -5.68 19.00
C HIS A 35 18.90 -6.20 17.60
N PHE A 36 18.87 -5.32 16.60
CA PHE A 36 19.20 -5.69 15.21
C PHE A 36 20.72 -5.74 15.02
N CYS A 37 21.28 -6.94 14.93
CA CYS A 37 22.72 -7.13 14.83
C CYS A 37 23.07 -8.39 14.00
N ARG A 38 24.03 -8.24 13.08
CA ARG A 38 24.60 -9.35 12.30
C ARG A 38 26.01 -9.75 12.75
N ARG A 39 26.57 -9.08 13.77
CA ARG A 39 27.90 -9.44 14.31
C ARG A 39 27.84 -10.83 14.94
N ARG A 40 28.90 -11.60 14.73
CA ARG A 40 29.11 -12.89 15.39
C ARG A 40 29.84 -12.63 16.72
N GLY A 41 29.52 -13.41 17.75
CA GLY A 41 30.11 -13.28 19.09
C GLY A 41 29.13 -12.79 20.16
N LEU A 42 29.50 -13.03 21.40
CA LEU A 42 28.75 -12.59 22.59
C LEU A 42 28.83 -11.06 22.70
N HIS A 43 27.68 -10.44 22.79
CA HIS A 43 27.54 -9.04 23.14
C HIS A 43 26.41 -8.95 24.16
N LEU A 44 26.65 -8.23 25.26
CA LEU A 44 25.68 -8.08 26.33
C LEU A 44 24.46 -7.30 25.84
N ASP A 45 23.29 -7.80 26.17
CA ASP A 45 22.03 -7.14 25.86
C ASP A 45 21.80 -6.00 26.88
N PRO A 46 21.32 -4.81 26.46
CA PRO A 46 21.07 -3.70 27.36
C PRO A 46 19.93 -4.04 28.33
N LYS A 47 20.05 -3.62 29.59
CA LYS A 47 18.96 -3.77 30.57
C LYS A 47 18.07 -2.53 30.52
N LEU A 48 16.86 -2.69 29.99
CA LEU A 48 15.88 -1.61 29.88
C LEU A 48 14.72 -1.88 30.83
N LEU A 49 14.24 -0.83 31.50
CA LEU A 49 13.14 -0.86 32.44
C LEU A 49 11.99 0.01 31.94
N LEU A 50 10.75 -0.47 32.08
CA LEU A 50 9.52 0.29 31.84
C LEU A 50 8.57 0.07 33.01
N ASN A 51 8.29 1.13 33.78
CA ASN A 51 7.49 1.04 35.01
C ASN A 51 8.04 -0.04 35.97
N ASP A 52 9.35 0.02 36.23
CA ASP A 52 10.10 -0.93 37.08
C ASP A 52 10.07 -2.40 36.61
N CYS A 53 9.53 -2.67 35.43
CA CYS A 53 9.54 -3.97 34.80
C CYS A 53 10.63 -4.05 33.72
N THR A 54 11.45 -5.09 33.74
CA THR A 54 12.45 -5.35 32.69
C THR A 54 11.77 -5.59 31.34
N ILE A 55 12.16 -4.83 30.32
CA ILE A 55 11.74 -5.07 28.94
C ILE A 55 12.53 -6.28 28.41
N PRO A 56 11.86 -7.39 28.05
CA PRO A 56 12.55 -8.56 27.53
C PRO A 56 13.14 -8.25 26.16
N ILE A 57 14.39 -8.67 25.95
CA ILE A 57 15.02 -8.65 24.64
C ILE A 57 14.71 -9.96 23.92
N VAL A 58 14.06 -9.85 22.77
CA VAL A 58 13.59 -10.97 21.97
C VAL A 58 14.32 -11.04 20.64
N ARG A 59 14.39 -12.25 20.07
CA ARG A 59 15.04 -12.46 18.77
C ARG A 59 14.13 -12.13 17.60
N ASP A 60 12.82 -12.23 17.78
CA ASP A 60 11.83 -11.86 16.81
C ASP A 60 10.57 -11.27 17.47
N ALA A 61 9.93 -10.33 16.78
CA ALA A 61 8.64 -9.77 17.21
C ALA A 61 7.80 -9.37 16.01
N LYS A 62 6.47 -9.39 16.23
CA LYS A 62 5.49 -8.99 15.23
C LYS A 62 5.19 -7.50 15.36
N TYR A 63 5.36 -6.76 14.27
CA TYR A 63 5.04 -5.34 14.16
C TYR A 63 4.25 -5.09 12.87
N LEU A 64 3.06 -4.50 13.00
CA LEU A 64 2.14 -4.25 11.88
C LEU A 64 2.02 -5.45 10.93
N GLY A 65 1.72 -6.64 11.48
CA GLY A 65 1.54 -7.85 10.67
C GLY A 65 2.82 -8.55 10.19
N LEU A 66 3.98 -7.89 10.20
CA LEU A 66 5.28 -8.41 9.80
C LEU A 66 6.05 -8.96 11.00
N ILE A 67 6.85 -10.01 10.82
CA ILE A 67 7.73 -10.54 11.87
C ILE A 67 9.16 -10.11 11.54
N PHE A 68 9.77 -9.33 12.42
CA PHE A 68 11.15 -8.89 12.30
C PHE A 68 12.02 -9.76 13.18
N ASP A 69 13.03 -10.40 12.61
CA ASP A 69 14.08 -11.09 13.35
C ASP A 69 15.31 -10.20 13.55
N SER A 70 16.10 -10.46 14.59
CA SER A 70 17.28 -9.68 14.96
C SER A 70 18.34 -9.56 13.85
N LYS A 71 18.32 -10.46 12.85
CA LYS A 71 19.22 -10.42 11.69
C LYS A 71 18.58 -9.83 10.44
N LEU A 72 17.29 -9.46 10.50
CA LEU A 72 16.48 -9.00 9.36
C LEU A 72 16.56 -9.97 8.17
N THR A 73 16.51 -11.27 8.46
CA THR A 73 16.50 -12.33 7.43
C THR A 73 15.10 -12.59 6.89
N PHE A 74 14.07 -12.22 7.66
CA PHE A 74 12.65 -12.51 7.43
C PHE A 74 12.32 -14.00 7.27
N LYS A 75 13.23 -14.91 7.61
CA LYS A 75 12.98 -16.36 7.56
C LYS A 75 11.83 -16.76 8.50
N PRO A 76 11.75 -16.28 9.76
CA PRO A 76 10.60 -16.55 10.62
C PRO A 76 9.28 -16.03 10.02
N HIS A 77 9.30 -14.84 9.43
CA HIS A 77 8.13 -14.26 8.77
C HIS A 77 7.65 -15.09 7.58
N VAL A 78 8.56 -15.49 6.69
CA VAL A 78 8.22 -16.31 5.52
C VAL A 78 7.68 -17.68 5.92
N ASN A 79 8.26 -18.32 6.96
CA ASN A 79 7.73 -19.58 7.48
C ASN A 79 6.34 -19.41 8.12
N TYR A 80 6.12 -18.33 8.86
CA TYR A 80 4.80 -17.97 9.39
C TYR A 80 3.78 -17.77 8.26
N LEU A 81 4.14 -16.99 7.24
CA LEU A 81 3.29 -16.67 6.11
C LEU A 81 2.95 -17.92 5.29
N LYS A 82 3.94 -18.78 5.02
CA LYS A 82 3.75 -20.07 4.35
C LYS A 82 2.72 -20.92 5.08
N ARG A 83 2.84 -21.09 6.41
CA ARG A 83 1.88 -21.85 7.23
C ARG A 83 0.46 -21.27 7.14
N LYS A 84 0.33 -19.94 7.24
CA LYS A 84 -0.97 -19.25 7.11
C LYS A 84 -1.59 -19.42 5.73
N CYS A 85 -0.79 -19.44 4.68
CA CYS A 85 -1.29 -19.65 3.32
C CYS A 85 -1.66 -21.12 3.06
N ILE A 86 -0.91 -22.09 3.61
CA ILE A 86 -1.27 -23.52 3.55
C ILE A 86 -2.61 -23.79 4.22
N GLN A 87 -2.88 -23.15 5.38
CA GLN A 87 -4.19 -23.24 6.02
C GLN A 87 -5.30 -22.73 5.09
N SER A 88 -5.09 -21.60 4.41
CA SER A 88 -6.06 -21.08 3.43
C SER A 88 -6.18 -21.92 2.16
N LEU A 89 -5.14 -22.64 1.75
CA LEU A 89 -5.23 -23.58 0.63
C LEU A 89 -6.24 -24.69 0.89
N ASN A 90 -6.45 -25.10 2.15
CA ASN A 90 -7.43 -26.14 2.47
C ASN A 90 -8.86 -25.72 2.09
N ILE A 91 -9.18 -24.42 2.14
CA ILE A 91 -10.48 -23.90 1.67
C ILE A 91 -10.62 -24.13 0.17
N ILE A 92 -9.59 -23.82 -0.61
CA ILE A 92 -9.60 -24.06 -2.07
C ILE A 92 -9.72 -25.55 -2.36
N LYS A 93 -8.99 -26.41 -1.64
CA LYS A 93 -9.08 -27.87 -1.79
C LYS A 93 -10.50 -28.40 -1.57
N MET A 94 -11.19 -27.86 -0.56
CA MET A 94 -12.59 -28.23 -0.29
C MET A 94 -13.52 -27.78 -1.41
N LEU A 95 -13.30 -26.58 -1.95
CA LEU A 95 -14.13 -26.02 -3.03
C LEU A 95 -13.80 -26.60 -4.41
N SER A 96 -12.60 -27.15 -4.62
CA SER A 96 -12.12 -27.71 -5.88
C SER A 96 -12.44 -29.21 -6.02
N GLY A 97 -13.54 -29.68 -5.41
CA GLY A 97 -13.95 -31.09 -5.46
C GLY A 97 -14.23 -31.58 -6.89
N THR A 98 -14.05 -32.87 -7.16
CA THR A 98 -14.20 -33.45 -8.51
C THR A 98 -15.65 -33.66 -8.95
N SER A 99 -16.60 -33.79 -8.01
CA SER A 99 -18.01 -34.03 -8.33
C SER A 99 -18.88 -32.76 -8.33
N HIS A 100 -18.59 -31.79 -7.45
CA HIS A 100 -19.32 -30.53 -7.31
C HIS A 100 -18.36 -29.36 -7.06
N GLY A 101 -17.29 -29.28 -7.86
CA GLY A 101 -16.29 -28.22 -7.75
C GLY A 101 -16.80 -26.87 -8.21
N ALA A 102 -16.32 -25.80 -7.56
CA ALA A 102 -16.59 -24.44 -8.02
C ALA A 102 -15.87 -24.17 -9.35
N GLU A 103 -16.43 -23.24 -10.14
CA GLU A 103 -15.83 -22.81 -11.40
C GLU A 103 -14.41 -22.23 -11.19
N THR A 104 -13.49 -22.51 -12.12
CA THR A 104 -12.10 -22.02 -12.12
C THR A 104 -11.99 -20.52 -11.87
N SER A 105 -12.85 -19.71 -12.49
CA SER A 105 -12.86 -18.25 -12.31
C SER A 105 -13.14 -17.85 -10.86
N THR A 106 -14.05 -18.55 -10.20
CA THR A 106 -14.41 -18.38 -8.78
C THR A 106 -13.29 -18.86 -7.87
N LEU A 107 -12.71 -20.04 -8.13
CA LEU A 107 -11.57 -20.53 -7.36
C LEU A 107 -10.36 -19.60 -7.44
N LEU A 108 -10.07 -19.04 -8.62
CA LEU A 108 -9.03 -18.03 -8.79
C LEU A 108 -9.35 -16.74 -8.01
N LYS A 109 -10.61 -16.30 -7.93
CA LYS A 109 -11.00 -15.17 -7.06
C LYS A 109 -10.76 -15.50 -5.58
N VAL A 110 -11.14 -16.69 -5.13
CA VAL A 110 -10.90 -17.16 -3.75
C VAL A 110 -9.39 -17.22 -3.46
N TYR A 111 -8.58 -17.71 -4.40
CA TYR A 111 -7.13 -17.70 -4.31
C TYR A 111 -6.57 -16.28 -4.14
N LYS A 112 -6.98 -15.35 -5.01
CA LYS A 112 -6.51 -13.96 -4.99
C LYS A 112 -6.88 -13.25 -3.68
N THR A 113 -8.06 -13.52 -3.15
CA THR A 113 -8.59 -12.87 -1.94
C THR A 113 -8.01 -13.43 -0.65
N LEU A 114 -7.80 -14.75 -0.54
CA LEU A 114 -7.38 -15.39 0.72
C LEU A 114 -5.87 -15.62 0.84
N ILE A 115 -5.19 -15.90 -0.28
CA ILE A 115 -3.78 -16.29 -0.28
C ILE A 115 -2.92 -15.19 -0.86
N ARG A 116 -3.23 -14.72 -2.08
CA ARG A 116 -2.42 -13.70 -2.75
C ARG A 116 -2.38 -12.40 -1.95
N SER A 117 -3.52 -11.97 -1.38
CA SER A 117 -3.58 -10.80 -0.48
C SER A 117 -2.60 -10.89 0.70
N LYS A 118 -2.44 -12.08 1.31
CA LYS A 118 -1.47 -12.33 2.39
C LYS A 118 -0.03 -12.28 1.89
N LEU A 119 0.22 -12.83 0.69
CA LEU A 119 1.53 -12.78 0.03
C LEU A 119 1.89 -11.38 -0.50
N ASP A 120 0.92 -10.50 -0.71
CA ASP A 120 1.19 -9.13 -1.12
C ASP A 120 1.49 -8.24 0.08
N TYR A 121 0.88 -8.54 1.23
CA TYR A 121 1.01 -7.73 2.43
C TYR A 121 2.47 -7.70 2.94
N GLY A 122 3.06 -6.51 2.90
CA GLY A 122 4.41 -6.28 3.40
C GLY A 122 5.54 -6.88 2.56
N CYS A 123 5.23 -7.33 1.32
CA CYS A 123 6.22 -7.91 0.41
C CYS A 123 7.32 -6.93 0.00
N VAL A 124 7.04 -5.62 0.07
CA VAL A 124 8.01 -4.55 -0.11
C VAL A 124 9.15 -4.64 0.91
N VAL A 125 8.79 -4.98 2.16
CA VAL A 125 9.70 -5.09 3.31
C VAL A 125 10.39 -6.45 3.29
N TYR A 126 9.65 -7.55 3.45
CA TYR A 126 10.26 -8.89 3.54
C TYR A 126 10.86 -9.37 2.21
N GLY A 127 10.52 -8.72 1.08
CA GLY A 127 11.13 -8.99 -0.22
C GLY A 127 12.63 -8.74 -0.29
N SER A 128 13.24 -8.18 0.77
CA SER A 128 14.68 -8.11 0.93
C SER A 128 15.32 -9.43 1.41
N ALA A 129 14.53 -10.44 1.77
CA ALA A 129 15.02 -11.76 2.15
C ALA A 129 15.78 -12.42 0.99
N SER A 130 16.61 -13.42 1.29
CA SER A 130 17.33 -14.15 0.26
C SER A 130 16.37 -14.86 -0.71
N LYS A 131 16.77 -15.01 -1.97
CA LYS A 131 16.00 -15.74 -2.98
C LYS A 131 15.63 -17.15 -2.50
N SER A 132 16.53 -17.83 -1.80
CA SER A 132 16.28 -19.15 -1.21
C SER A 132 15.15 -19.16 -0.18
N VAL A 133 15.05 -18.13 0.67
CA VAL A 133 13.95 -17.99 1.64
C VAL A 133 12.65 -17.67 0.91
N LEU A 134 12.67 -16.74 -0.04
CA LEU A 134 11.46 -16.33 -0.79
C LEU A 134 10.86 -17.46 -1.63
N LYS A 135 11.70 -18.35 -2.21
CA LYS A 135 11.27 -19.54 -2.97
C LYS A 135 10.34 -20.46 -2.17
N ALA A 136 10.41 -20.44 -0.83
CA ALA A 136 9.50 -21.21 0.00
C ALA A 136 8.02 -20.80 -0.18
N LEU A 137 7.74 -19.53 -0.53
CA LEU A 137 6.40 -19.03 -0.79
C LEU A 137 5.88 -19.45 -2.18
N ASP A 138 6.76 -19.63 -3.15
CA ASP A 138 6.39 -20.04 -4.51
C ASP A 138 5.65 -21.38 -4.48
N THR A 139 6.06 -22.31 -3.60
CA THR A 139 5.38 -23.60 -3.42
C THR A 139 3.88 -23.45 -3.13
N VAL A 140 3.49 -22.45 -2.33
CA VAL A 140 2.10 -22.20 -1.96
C VAL A 140 1.34 -21.49 -3.09
N HIS A 141 1.97 -20.53 -3.76
CA HIS A 141 1.41 -19.88 -4.95
C HIS A 141 1.12 -20.89 -6.06
N HIS A 142 2.11 -21.72 -6.37
CA HIS A 142 2.05 -22.78 -7.38
C HIS A 142 0.96 -23.81 -7.09
N GLN A 143 0.84 -24.22 -5.83
CA GLN A 143 -0.20 -25.14 -5.40
C GLN A 143 -1.59 -24.51 -5.48
N GLY A 144 -1.73 -23.25 -5.07
CA GLY A 144 -2.99 -22.51 -5.15
C GLY A 144 -3.50 -22.35 -6.57
N LEU A 145 -2.62 -22.00 -7.52
CA LEU A 145 -2.98 -21.88 -8.92
C LEU A 145 -3.38 -23.22 -9.53
N ARG A 146 -2.64 -24.30 -9.26
CA ARG A 146 -2.98 -25.64 -9.77
C ARG A 146 -4.33 -26.12 -9.26
N LEU A 147 -4.59 -25.98 -7.97
CA LEU A 147 -5.88 -26.32 -7.37
C LEU A 147 -7.02 -25.49 -7.99
N SER A 148 -6.79 -24.20 -8.22
CA SER A 148 -7.80 -23.33 -8.79
C SER A 148 -8.11 -23.65 -10.26
N LEU A 149 -7.13 -24.11 -11.03
CA LEU A 149 -7.28 -24.52 -12.43
C LEU A 149 -7.72 -25.98 -12.61
N GLY A 150 -7.76 -26.78 -11.53
CA GLY A 150 -7.88 -28.25 -11.64
C GLY A 150 -6.69 -28.92 -12.34
N ALA A 151 -5.53 -28.26 -12.39
CA ALA A 151 -4.35 -28.75 -13.09
C ALA A 151 -3.61 -29.84 -12.30
N PHE A 152 -2.96 -30.76 -13.01
CA PHE A 152 -2.13 -31.79 -12.38
C PHE A 152 -0.97 -31.17 -11.57
N ARG A 153 -0.53 -31.90 -10.53
CA ARG A 153 0.61 -31.47 -9.71
C ARG A 153 1.88 -31.29 -10.54
N THR A 154 2.04 -32.09 -11.59
CA THR A 154 3.18 -32.09 -12.52
C THR A 154 3.06 -31.06 -13.64
N SER A 155 1.94 -30.34 -13.76
CA SER A 155 1.75 -29.35 -14.83
C SER A 155 2.87 -28.28 -14.82
N PRO A 156 3.46 -27.97 -15.99
CA PRO A 156 4.50 -26.95 -16.10
C PRO A 156 4.04 -25.60 -15.56
N ILE A 157 4.87 -24.95 -14.75
CA ILE A 157 4.46 -23.72 -14.05
C ILE A 157 4.20 -22.55 -15.00
N GLN A 158 4.93 -22.47 -16.11
CA GLN A 158 4.74 -21.40 -17.09
C GLN A 158 3.34 -21.47 -17.72
N SER A 159 2.88 -22.68 -18.08
CA SER A 159 1.52 -22.91 -18.58
C SER A 159 0.47 -22.53 -17.53
N VAL A 160 0.71 -22.87 -16.26
CA VAL A 160 -0.19 -22.51 -15.14
C VAL A 160 -0.31 -20.98 -15.00
N TYR A 161 0.78 -20.23 -15.16
CA TYR A 161 0.74 -18.76 -15.12
C TYR A 161 -0.10 -18.17 -16.26
N VAL A 162 0.10 -18.67 -17.48
CA VAL A 162 -0.66 -18.23 -18.66
C VAL A 162 -2.15 -18.53 -18.48
N LEU A 163 -2.51 -19.76 -18.12
CA LEU A 163 -3.92 -20.17 -17.96
C LEU A 163 -4.64 -19.44 -16.81
N SER A 164 -3.93 -19.13 -15.72
CA SER A 164 -4.52 -18.39 -14.58
C SER A 164 -4.51 -16.88 -14.74
N ASN A 165 -3.82 -16.36 -15.76
CA ASN A 165 -3.51 -14.95 -15.93
C ASN A 165 -2.88 -14.35 -14.64
N GLU A 166 -1.93 -15.08 -14.05
CA GLU A 166 -1.21 -14.66 -12.85
C GLU A 166 0.31 -14.69 -13.07
N PRO A 167 1.03 -13.62 -12.68
CA PRO A 167 2.48 -13.59 -12.78
C PRO A 167 3.15 -14.48 -11.72
N SER A 168 4.45 -14.72 -11.89
CA SER A 168 5.27 -15.28 -10.81
C SER A 168 5.26 -14.36 -9.58
N LEU A 169 5.46 -14.93 -8.40
CA LEU A 169 5.53 -14.09 -7.18
C LEU A 169 6.72 -13.12 -7.21
N GLU A 170 7.81 -13.46 -7.91
CA GLU A 170 8.94 -12.54 -8.10
C GLU A 170 8.51 -11.28 -8.85
N LEU A 171 7.93 -11.44 -10.04
CA LEU A 171 7.41 -10.33 -10.84
C LEU A 171 6.32 -9.54 -10.09
N ARG A 172 5.47 -10.23 -9.34
CA ARG A 172 4.44 -9.59 -8.52
C ARG A 172 5.05 -8.71 -7.43
N ARG A 173 6.06 -9.21 -6.71
CA ARG A 173 6.78 -8.44 -5.68
C ARG A 173 7.53 -7.25 -6.28
N GLU A 174 8.14 -7.41 -7.45
CA GLU A 174 8.79 -6.32 -8.18
C GLU A 174 7.79 -5.23 -8.55
N ARG A 175 6.64 -5.60 -9.13
CA ARG A 175 5.55 -4.65 -9.44
C ARG A 175 5.08 -3.89 -8.20
N LEU A 176 4.85 -4.57 -7.08
CA LEU A 176 4.43 -3.92 -5.83
C LEU A 176 5.52 -3.02 -5.23
N THR A 177 6.79 -3.42 -5.38
CA THR A 177 7.96 -2.62 -4.99
C THR A 177 8.03 -1.34 -5.81
N LEU A 178 7.88 -1.42 -7.15
CA LEU A 178 7.85 -0.27 -8.05
C LEU A 178 6.68 0.66 -7.75
N ASN A 179 5.46 0.12 -7.58
CA ASN A 179 4.29 0.92 -7.21
C ASN A 179 4.53 1.72 -5.92
N THR A 180 5.18 1.11 -4.94
CA THR A 180 5.49 1.78 -3.67
C THR A 180 6.58 2.84 -3.85
N PHE A 181 7.60 2.55 -4.67
CA PHE A 181 8.64 3.52 -5.00
C PHE A 181 8.07 4.75 -5.69
N PHE A 182 7.25 4.59 -6.74
CA PHE A 182 6.67 5.72 -7.45
C PHE A 182 5.71 6.54 -6.59
N LYS A 183 4.98 5.91 -5.65
CA LYS A 183 4.18 6.63 -4.64
C LYS A 183 5.04 7.47 -3.68
N ILE A 184 6.23 7.00 -3.32
CA ILE A 184 7.17 7.76 -2.48
C ILE A 184 7.82 8.88 -3.31
N LYS A 185 8.17 8.59 -4.57
CA LYS A 185 8.82 9.53 -5.48
C LYS A 185 7.88 10.67 -5.89
N SER A 186 6.58 10.42 -6.03
CA SER A 186 5.57 11.45 -6.36
C SER A 186 5.22 12.39 -5.20
N ASN A 187 5.68 12.11 -3.98
CA ASN A 187 5.40 12.92 -2.81
C ASN A 187 6.72 13.35 -2.14
N SER A 188 7.16 14.57 -2.42
CA SER A 188 8.36 15.18 -1.84
C SER A 188 8.31 15.32 -0.31
N SER A 189 7.11 15.46 0.28
CA SER A 189 6.91 15.53 1.73
C SER A 189 7.01 14.18 2.44
N HIS A 190 7.09 13.06 1.71
CA HIS A 190 7.12 11.74 2.31
C HIS A 190 8.41 11.53 3.15
N PRO A 191 8.35 11.04 4.40
CA PRO A 191 9.52 10.94 5.29
C PRO A 191 10.69 10.09 4.73
N MET A 192 10.39 9.18 3.81
CA MET A 192 11.37 8.32 3.15
C MET A 192 11.81 8.82 1.77
N HIS A 193 11.25 9.91 1.24
CA HIS A 193 11.50 10.40 -0.12
C HIS A 193 13.00 10.54 -0.40
N TYR A 194 13.69 11.36 0.41
CA TYR A 194 15.13 11.59 0.27
C TYR A 194 15.96 10.30 0.40
N LYS A 195 15.68 9.46 1.40
CA LYS A 195 16.46 8.23 1.68
C LYS A 195 16.30 7.16 0.58
N VAL A 196 15.17 7.14 -0.11
CA VAL A 196 14.87 6.16 -1.15
C VAL A 196 15.45 6.59 -2.49
N ILE A 197 15.38 7.88 -2.81
CA ILE A 197 15.88 8.45 -4.08
C ILE A 197 17.40 8.60 -4.06
N ASN A 198 17.95 9.01 -2.91
CA ASN A 198 19.39 9.15 -2.70
C ASN A 198 19.86 8.04 -1.74
N PRO A 199 20.01 6.80 -2.21
CA PRO A 199 20.38 5.70 -1.33
C PRO A 199 21.84 5.87 -0.90
N ILE A 200 22.01 6.42 0.30
CA ILE A 200 23.28 6.51 1.03
C ILE A 200 23.81 5.07 1.16
N TYR A 201 25.11 4.85 0.95
CA TYR A 201 25.82 3.54 1.01
C TYR A 201 26.00 2.73 -0.29
N GLY A 202 25.89 3.32 -1.49
CA GLY A 202 26.13 2.58 -2.75
C GLY A 202 27.49 1.89 -2.85
N SER A 203 28.57 2.58 -2.47
CA SER A 203 29.91 2.00 -2.43
C SER A 203 30.03 0.80 -1.48
N LEU A 204 29.33 0.85 -0.34
CA LEU A 204 29.32 -0.25 0.64
C LEU A 204 28.65 -1.52 0.09
N PHE A 205 27.54 -1.38 -0.65
CA PHE A 205 26.88 -2.53 -1.27
C PHE A 205 27.69 -3.12 -2.43
N SER A 206 28.40 -2.28 -3.19
CA SER A 206 29.33 -2.75 -4.23
C SER A 206 30.51 -3.55 -3.65
N LEU A 207 31.01 -3.17 -2.47
CA LEU A 207 32.13 -3.84 -1.80
C LEU A 207 31.71 -5.08 -0.97
N ARG A 208 30.47 -5.11 -0.47
CA ARG A 208 29.95 -6.20 0.38
C ARG A 208 28.68 -6.81 -0.20
N LEU A 209 28.85 -7.68 -1.20
CA LEU A 209 27.76 -8.39 -1.88
C LEU A 209 26.87 -9.23 -0.95
N SER A 210 27.35 -9.61 0.25
CA SER A 210 26.57 -10.35 1.24
C SER A 210 25.56 -9.48 2.01
N PHE A 211 25.65 -8.15 1.90
CA PHE A 211 24.75 -7.24 2.59
C PHE A 211 23.45 -7.13 1.81
N THR A 212 22.34 -7.14 2.55
CA THR A 212 21.02 -6.97 1.95
C THR A 212 20.89 -5.52 1.44
N PRO A 213 20.70 -5.29 0.13
CA PRO A 213 20.60 -3.93 -0.40
C PRO A 213 19.37 -3.20 0.17
N THR A 214 19.48 -1.88 0.31
CA THR A 214 18.34 -1.05 0.75
C THR A 214 17.23 -1.07 -0.30
N PHE A 215 16.05 -0.59 0.10
CA PHE A 215 14.90 -0.48 -0.79
C PHE A 215 15.22 0.30 -2.09
N GLY A 216 15.88 1.45 -2.00
CA GLY A 216 16.27 2.25 -3.16
C GLY A 216 17.21 1.49 -4.13
N PHE A 217 18.23 0.80 -3.60
CA PHE A 217 19.13 -0.01 -4.43
C PHE A 217 18.42 -1.18 -5.13
N ARG A 218 17.51 -1.87 -4.42
CA ARG A 218 16.69 -2.92 -5.00
C ARG A 218 15.84 -2.41 -6.16
N VAL A 219 15.19 -1.26 -5.99
CA VAL A 219 14.39 -0.62 -7.05
C VAL A 219 15.26 -0.26 -8.24
N GLY A 220 16.43 0.37 -8.01
CA GLY A 220 17.35 0.71 -9.09
C GLY A 220 17.80 -0.50 -9.90
N GLN A 221 17.99 -1.66 -9.25
CA GLN A 221 18.29 -2.91 -9.97
C GLN A 221 17.11 -3.40 -10.81
N ILE A 222 15.88 -3.31 -10.30
CA ILE A 222 14.67 -3.66 -11.06
C ILE A 222 14.51 -2.74 -12.28
N LEU A 223 14.65 -1.42 -12.10
CA LEU A 223 14.53 -0.44 -13.19
C LEU A 223 15.58 -0.66 -14.30
N ARG A 224 16.84 -0.96 -13.91
CA ARG A 224 17.89 -1.33 -14.86
C ARG A 224 17.56 -2.60 -15.62
N ASN A 225 17.06 -3.64 -14.95
CA ASN A 225 16.66 -4.88 -15.60
C ASN A 225 15.51 -4.68 -16.60
N LEU A 226 14.64 -3.69 -16.35
CA LEU A 226 13.52 -3.35 -17.22
C LEU A 226 13.87 -2.31 -18.30
N ASN A 227 15.12 -1.80 -18.34
CA ASN A 227 15.55 -0.70 -19.21
C ASN A 227 14.63 0.53 -19.14
N VAL A 228 14.11 0.83 -17.95
CA VAL A 228 13.23 1.99 -17.73
C VAL A 228 14.09 3.20 -17.40
N ASN A 229 14.11 4.18 -18.31
CA ASN A 229 14.68 5.50 -18.07
C ASN A 229 13.76 6.34 -17.19
N ASP A 230 14.31 7.36 -16.53
CA ASP A 230 13.52 8.22 -15.67
C ASP A 230 12.47 8.96 -16.50
N PHE A 231 11.20 8.89 -16.07
CA PHE A 231 10.06 9.49 -16.75
C PHE A 231 9.38 10.49 -15.81
N PRO A 232 8.74 11.55 -16.34
CA PRO A 232 8.07 12.55 -15.52
C PRO A 232 6.98 11.88 -14.68
N ILE A 233 7.06 12.07 -13.37
CA ILE A 233 6.07 11.58 -12.42
C ILE A 233 5.15 12.74 -12.10
N LEU A 234 3.85 12.54 -12.29
CA LEU A 234 2.85 13.50 -11.82
C LEU A 234 2.95 13.56 -10.30
N GLU A 235 3.22 14.75 -9.77
CA GLU A 235 3.14 14.97 -8.34
C GLU A 235 1.73 14.63 -7.85
N LYS A 236 1.64 14.01 -6.67
CA LYS A 236 0.33 13.78 -6.08
C LYS A 236 -0.25 15.15 -5.73
N VAL A 237 -1.22 15.62 -6.52
CA VAL A 237 -2.04 16.77 -6.16
C VAL A 237 -2.70 16.44 -4.83
N ASP A 238 -2.58 17.34 -3.86
CA ASP A 238 -3.23 17.19 -2.55
C ASP A 238 -4.72 16.94 -2.77
N GLU A 239 -5.16 15.70 -2.51
CA GLU A 239 -6.58 15.37 -2.54
C GLU A 239 -7.29 16.25 -1.52
N PHE A 240 -8.41 16.84 -1.97
CA PHE A 240 -9.25 17.65 -1.11
C PHE A 240 -9.65 16.81 0.10
N ARG A 241 -9.21 17.21 1.30
CA ARG A 241 -9.51 16.46 2.52
C ARG A 241 -11.01 16.60 2.81
N PRO A 242 -11.81 15.52 2.84
CA PRO A 242 -13.26 15.63 2.99
C PRO A 242 -13.69 16.22 4.35
N TRP A 243 -12.80 16.21 5.34
CA TRP A 243 -13.01 16.82 6.66
C TRP A 243 -12.52 18.27 6.77
N LYS A 244 -12.02 18.87 5.69
CA LYS A 244 -11.65 20.28 5.69
C LYS A 244 -12.91 21.08 5.38
N ASP A 245 -13.41 21.81 6.38
CA ASP A 245 -14.56 22.69 6.21
C ASP A 245 -14.31 23.67 5.06
N ILE A 246 -15.08 23.51 3.99
CA ILE A 246 -15.10 24.48 2.89
C ILE A 246 -16.16 25.51 3.24
N LYS A 247 -15.74 26.75 3.47
CA LYS A 247 -16.68 27.87 3.50
C LYS A 247 -17.07 28.19 2.06
N LEU A 248 -18.14 27.56 1.58
CA LEU A 248 -18.75 27.89 0.30
C LEU A 248 -19.76 29.02 0.51
N ASN A 249 -19.61 30.11 -0.24
CA ASN A 249 -20.63 31.14 -0.32
C ASN A 249 -21.58 30.75 -1.45
N PHE A 250 -22.85 30.51 -1.11
CA PHE A 250 -23.89 30.18 -2.07
C PHE A 250 -24.66 31.45 -2.45
N ILE A 251 -24.87 31.65 -3.75
CA ILE A 251 -25.66 32.75 -4.31
C ILE A 251 -26.71 32.08 -5.19
N ASP A 252 -27.98 32.26 -4.85
CA ASP A 252 -29.10 31.76 -5.66
C ASP A 252 -29.90 32.95 -6.21
N ASP A 253 -29.44 33.48 -7.34
CA ASP A 253 -30.14 34.57 -8.04
C ASP A 253 -31.48 34.12 -8.64
N PHE A 254 -31.81 32.82 -8.59
CA PHE A 254 -32.99 32.24 -9.23
C PHE A 254 -34.05 31.68 -8.26
N GLU A 255 -33.80 31.72 -6.94
CA GLU A 255 -34.65 31.10 -5.91
C GLU A 255 -36.14 31.46 -6.04
N HIS A 256 -36.43 32.72 -6.38
CA HIS A 256 -37.79 33.25 -6.48
C HIS A 256 -38.36 33.31 -7.91
N LEU A 257 -37.73 32.63 -8.88
CA LEU A 257 -38.12 32.65 -10.29
C LEU A 257 -38.62 31.28 -10.79
N PRO A 258 -39.93 31.03 -10.77
CA PRO A 258 -40.48 29.75 -11.21
C PRO A 258 -40.27 29.55 -12.71
N LYS A 259 -39.81 28.34 -13.10
CA LYS A 259 -39.57 27.98 -14.51
C LYS A 259 -40.81 28.01 -15.40
N SER A 260 -42.00 27.83 -14.82
CA SER A 260 -43.27 27.80 -15.56
C SER A 260 -43.79 29.19 -15.97
N THR A 261 -43.46 30.23 -15.20
CA THR A 261 -44.01 31.58 -15.38
C THR A 261 -42.97 32.60 -15.84
N THR A 262 -41.68 32.32 -15.62
CA THR A 262 -40.61 33.26 -15.93
C THR A 262 -40.15 33.12 -17.38
N SER A 263 -40.15 34.23 -18.12
CA SER A 263 -39.67 34.27 -19.51
C SER A 263 -38.17 33.95 -19.60
N THR A 264 -37.77 33.24 -20.65
CA THR A 264 -36.35 32.93 -20.97
C THR A 264 -35.48 34.19 -21.06
N LEU A 265 -36.05 35.33 -21.48
CA LEU A 265 -35.32 36.60 -21.57
C LEU A 265 -34.87 37.11 -20.19
N ILE A 266 -35.68 36.88 -19.16
CA ILE A 266 -35.37 37.28 -17.77
C ILE A 266 -34.18 36.46 -17.27
N TYR A 267 -34.19 35.14 -17.48
CA TYR A 267 -33.07 34.28 -17.10
C TYR A 267 -31.77 34.67 -17.80
N LYS A 268 -31.82 34.99 -19.10
CA LYS A 268 -30.65 35.48 -19.84
C LYS A 268 -30.12 36.79 -19.27
N SER A 269 -31.02 37.73 -18.95
CA SER A 269 -30.64 39.02 -18.36
C SER A 269 -29.90 38.85 -17.03
N ILE A 270 -30.45 38.03 -16.12
CA ILE A 270 -29.85 37.76 -14.80
C ILE A 270 -28.50 37.05 -14.97
N PHE A 271 -28.41 36.08 -15.87
CA PHE A 271 -27.16 35.40 -16.17
C PHE A 271 -26.07 36.37 -16.65
N TYR A 272 -26.38 37.30 -17.55
CA TYR A 272 -25.41 38.28 -18.03
C TYR A 272 -24.99 39.27 -16.94
N ASP A 273 -25.92 39.73 -16.08
CA ASP A 273 -25.59 40.58 -14.93
C ASP A 273 -24.68 39.85 -13.93
N HIS A 274 -24.99 38.59 -13.61
CA HIS A 274 -24.15 37.75 -12.76
C HIS A 274 -22.75 37.56 -13.38
N ARG A 275 -22.65 37.28 -14.69
CA ARG A 275 -21.35 37.18 -15.38
C ARG A 275 -20.57 38.49 -15.38
N HIS A 276 -21.25 39.62 -15.45
CA HIS A 276 -20.61 40.93 -15.35
C HIS A 276 -20.08 41.19 -13.93
N ARG A 277 -20.88 40.89 -12.89
CA ARG A 277 -20.50 41.03 -11.47
C ARG A 277 -19.30 40.15 -11.11
N PHE A 278 -19.23 38.95 -11.66
CA PHE A 278 -18.15 37.98 -11.43
C PHE A 278 -17.22 37.83 -12.64
N SER A 279 -16.91 38.94 -13.31
CA SER A 279 -16.03 38.97 -14.49
C SER A 279 -14.61 38.50 -14.20
N ASN A 280 -14.10 38.74 -12.99
CA ASN A 280 -12.78 38.29 -12.53
C ASN A 280 -12.72 36.79 -12.20
N TYR A 281 -13.84 36.07 -12.26
CA TYR A 281 -13.92 34.65 -11.97
C TYR A 281 -14.07 33.85 -13.26
N GLU A 282 -13.40 32.70 -13.30
CA GLU A 282 -13.52 31.73 -14.39
C GLU A 282 -14.83 30.95 -14.25
N PRO A 283 -15.74 31.00 -15.24
CA PRO A 283 -17.00 30.30 -15.15
C PRO A 283 -16.81 28.80 -15.39
N VAL A 284 -17.34 28.00 -14.48
CA VAL A 284 -17.45 26.55 -14.61
C VAL A 284 -18.92 26.19 -14.60
N PHE A 285 -19.38 25.57 -15.67
CA PHE A 285 -20.76 25.08 -15.81
C PHE A 285 -20.79 23.58 -15.62
N THR A 286 -21.77 23.10 -14.88
CA THR A 286 -21.96 21.67 -14.65
C THR A 286 -23.39 21.29 -14.98
N ASP A 287 -23.58 20.16 -15.66
CA ASP A 287 -24.90 19.60 -15.91
C ASP A 287 -24.91 18.09 -15.64
N GLY A 288 -26.05 17.60 -15.17
CA GLY A 288 -26.28 16.19 -14.88
C GLY A 288 -27.53 15.71 -15.60
N SER A 289 -27.41 14.66 -16.39
CA SER A 289 -28.53 14.06 -17.12
C SER A 289 -28.79 12.63 -16.64
N LYS A 290 -30.07 12.25 -16.62
CA LYS A 290 -30.51 10.90 -16.26
C LYS A 290 -31.45 10.37 -17.33
N SER A 291 -31.12 9.21 -17.88
CA SER A 291 -32.01 8.39 -18.70
C SER A 291 -32.39 7.11 -17.95
N GLU A 292 -33.25 6.27 -18.54
CA GLU A 292 -33.63 4.98 -17.96
C GLU A 292 -32.43 4.02 -17.77
N VAL A 293 -31.36 4.20 -18.56
CA VAL A 293 -30.24 3.24 -18.66
C VAL A 293 -28.90 3.84 -18.21
N HIS A 294 -28.79 5.16 -18.07
CA HIS A 294 -27.55 5.82 -17.67
C HIS A 294 -27.73 7.15 -16.96
N VAL A 295 -26.70 7.51 -16.20
CA VAL A 295 -26.51 8.87 -15.68
C VAL A 295 -25.26 9.45 -16.35
N GLY A 296 -25.37 10.67 -16.83
CA GLY A 296 -24.28 11.42 -17.45
C GLY A 296 -23.95 12.66 -16.62
N THR A 297 -22.69 13.07 -16.66
CA THR A 297 -22.22 14.34 -16.11
C THR A 297 -21.44 15.09 -17.18
N ALA A 298 -21.58 16.42 -17.20
CA ALA A 298 -20.81 17.29 -18.06
C ALA A 298 -20.29 18.50 -17.27
N VAL A 299 -19.06 18.90 -17.57
CA VAL A 299 -18.41 20.10 -17.05
C VAL A 299 -17.87 20.90 -18.22
N ALA A 300 -18.19 22.19 -18.28
CA ALA A 300 -17.66 23.13 -19.27
C ALA A 300 -16.89 24.25 -18.56
N MET A 301 -15.65 24.47 -18.98
CA MET A 301 -14.74 25.50 -18.45
C MET A 301 -13.98 26.12 -19.62
N GLY A 302 -14.26 27.41 -19.90
CA GLY A 302 -13.77 28.08 -21.10
C GLY A 302 -14.18 27.35 -22.38
N ASN A 303 -13.20 26.98 -23.20
CA ASN A 303 -13.41 26.21 -24.44
C ASN A 303 -13.34 24.69 -24.24
N THR A 304 -13.15 24.23 -23.00
CA THR A 304 -13.02 22.81 -22.67
C THR A 304 -14.36 22.28 -22.18
N VAL A 305 -14.87 21.24 -22.83
CA VAL A 305 -16.07 20.51 -22.38
C VAL A 305 -15.68 19.06 -22.14
N VAL A 306 -15.93 18.57 -20.94
CA VAL A 306 -15.72 17.17 -20.55
C VAL A 306 -17.08 16.58 -20.19
N SER A 307 -17.47 15.51 -20.88
CA SER A 307 -18.71 14.78 -20.59
C SER A 307 -18.43 13.30 -20.41
N GLU A 308 -18.92 12.71 -19.32
CA GLU A 308 -18.71 11.31 -18.99
C GLU A 308 -20.02 10.61 -18.59
N ARG A 309 -20.11 9.32 -18.93
CA ARG A 309 -21.14 8.44 -18.41
C ARG A 309 -20.68 7.89 -17.06
N LEU A 310 -21.47 8.13 -16.01
CA LEU A 310 -21.18 7.58 -14.70
C LEU A 310 -21.31 6.06 -14.72
N HIS A 311 -20.51 5.40 -13.88
CA HIS A 311 -20.53 3.96 -13.74
C HIS A 311 -21.92 3.48 -13.28
N LYS A 312 -22.37 2.29 -13.71
CA LYS A 312 -23.69 1.71 -13.36
C LYS A 312 -23.98 1.55 -11.85
N PHE A 313 -22.99 1.81 -10.98
CA PHE A 313 -23.11 1.69 -9.52
C PHE A 313 -23.08 3.05 -8.81
N CYS A 314 -23.04 4.15 -9.56
CA CYS A 314 -23.24 5.51 -9.05
C CYS A 314 -24.72 5.88 -9.12
#